data_AF-A0A7C3NRI4-F1
#
_entry.id   AF-A0A7C3NRI4-F1
#
_cell.length_a   1.000
_cell.length_b   1.000
_cell.length_c   1.000
_cell.angle_alpha   90.00
_cell.angle_beta   90.00
_cell.angle_gamma   90.00
#
_symmetry.space_group_name_H-M   'P 1'
#
loop_
_entity.id
_entity.type
_entity.pdbx_description
1 polymer ?
#
loop_
_entity_poly.entity_id
_entity_poly.type
_entity_poly.pdbx_seq_one_letter_code
_entity_poly.pdbx_strand_id
1 'polypeptide(L)' 'MKDYREHYIGGRWVPSHSPQLLDVHNAATEEVIARVPEGTPEDVEAAVA' A
#
# COMPACT_ATOMS: atom_id res chain seq x y z
N MET A 1 -13.61 -3.93 -6.55
CA MET A 1 -12.69 -3.44 -5.50
C MET A 1 -11.40 -4.23 -5.59
N LYS A 2 -10.24 -3.57 -5.65
CA LYS A 2 -8.94 -4.25 -5.74
C LYS A 2 -8.08 -3.90 -4.52
N ASP A 3 -7.58 -4.93 -3.84
CA ASP A 3 -6.66 -4.79 -2.72
C ASP A 3 -5.23 -5.01 -3.20
N TYR A 4 -4.38 -4.00 -3.04
CA TYR A 4 -2.93 -4.15 -3.11
C TYR A 4 -2.42 -4.32 -1.68
N ARG A 5 -1.64 -5.38 -1.45
CA ARG A 5 -1.13 -5.74 -0.10
C ARG A 5 0.39 -5.66 -0.01
N GLU A 6 1.02 -5.17 -1.07
CA GLU A 6 2.46 -5.21 -1.28
C GLU A 6 2.96 -3.80 -1.61
N HIS A 7 4.16 -3.48 -1.14
CA HIS A 7 4.96 -2.36 -1.60
C HIS A 7 5.96 -2.85 -2.65
N TYR A 8 6.33 -1.98 -3.59
CA TYR A 8 7.37 -2.28 -4.55
C TYR A 8 8.69 -1.72 -4.04
N ILE A 9 9.56 -2.60 -3.54
CA ILE A 9 10.79 -2.27 -2.82
C ILE A 9 11.97 -3.01 -3.47
N GLY A 10 13.01 -2.28 -3.85
CA GLY A 10 14.23 -2.87 -4.41
C GLY A 10 14.01 -3.68 -5.70
N GLY A 11 13.05 -3.28 -6.53
CA GLY A 11 12.76 -3.96 -7.81
C GLY A 11 11.84 -5.17 -7.72
N ARG A 12 11.21 -5.42 -6.56
CA ARG A 12 10.27 -6.54 -6.35
C ARG A 12 9.05 -6.12 -5.53
N TRP A 13 7.96 -6.86 -5.67
CA TRP A 13 6.81 -6.77 -4.77
C TRP A 13 7.15 -7.45 -3.44
N VAL A 14 6.93 -6.73 -2.34
CA VAL A 14 7.20 -7.15 -0.97
C VAL A 14 5.92 -6.93 -0.16
N PRO A 15 5.41 -7.95 0.56
CA PRO A 15 4.28 -7.76 1.47
C PRO A 15 4.56 -6.66 2.49
N SER A 16 3.60 -5.75 2.70
CA SER A 16 3.72 -4.76 3.78
C SER A 16 3.70 -5.45 5.14
N HIS A 17 4.42 -4.87 6.10
CA HIS A 17 4.36 -5.28 7.51
C HIS A 17 3.06 -4.83 8.19
N SER A 18 2.27 -3.96 7.55
CA SER A 18 1.00 -3.47 8.07
C SER A 18 -0.16 -4.44 7.79
N PRO A 19 -1.00 -4.75 8.80
CA PRO A 19 -2.27 -5.43 8.56
C PRO A 19 -3.38 -4.48 8.07
N GLN A 20 -3.14 -3.16 8.12
CA GLN A 20 -4.13 -2.13 7.81
C GLN A 20 -4.04 -1.69 6.34
N LEU A 21 -5.18 -1.30 5.79
CA LEU A 21 -5.29 -0.79 4.43
C LEU A 21 -5.93 0.59 4.43
N LEU A 22 -5.48 1.45 3.52
CA LEU A 22 -6.04 2.75 3.22
C LEU A 22 -6.91 2.67 1.96
N ASP A 23 -8.07 3.32 2.02
CA ASP A 23 -8.97 3.46 0.87
C ASP A 23 -8.42 4.50 -0.11
N VAL A 24 -8.43 4.15 -1.39
CA VAL A 24 -8.11 5.05 -2.50
C VAL A 24 -9.41 5.50 -3.11
N HIS A 25 -9.72 6.79 -3.01
CA HIS A 25 -10.92 7.39 -3.57
C HIS A 25 -10.68 7.93 -4.97
N ASN A 26 -11.68 7.79 -5.85
CA ASN A 26 -11.72 8.52 -7.10
C ASN A 26 -12.06 9.99 -6.82
N ALA A 27 -11.18 10.92 -7.19
CA ALA A 27 -11.39 12.35 -6.93
C ALA A 27 -12.61 12.95 -7.66
N ALA A 28 -13.14 12.30 -8.71
CA ALA A 28 -14.30 12.79 -9.44
C ALA A 28 -15.64 12.29 -8.89
N THR A 29 -15.66 11.13 -8.24
CA THR A 29 -16.91 10.46 -7.79
C THR A 29 -16.96 10.18 -6.29
N GLU A 30 -15.85 10.39 -5.57
CA GLU A 30 -15.63 10.04 -4.15
C GLU A 30 -15.75 8.53 -3.83
N GLU A 31 -16.05 7.70 -4.81
CA GLU A 31 -16.13 6.25 -4.66
C GLU A 31 -14.75 5.64 -4.39
N VAL A 32 -14.70 4.61 -3.56
CA VAL A 32 -13.47 3.84 -3.33
C VAL A 32 -13.19 2.96 -4.55
N ILE A 33 -11.99 3.11 -5.12
CA ILE A 33 -11.55 2.40 -6.32
C ILE A 33 -10.50 1.32 -6.04
N ALA A 34 -9.76 1.44 -4.94
CA ALA A 34 -8.77 0.45 -4.52
C ALA A 34 -8.45 0.59 -3.03
N ARG A 35 -7.66 -0.35 -2.51
CA ARG A 35 -7.04 -0.28 -1.18
C ARG A 35 -5.55 -0.59 -1.27
N VAL A 36 -4.75 0.10 -0.48
CA VAL A 36 -3.28 -0.07 -0.41
C VAL A 36 -2.83 -0.20 1.04
N PRO A 37 -1.66 -0.76 1.36
CA PRO A 37 -1.21 -0.88 2.74
C PRO A 37 -0.98 0.49 3.38
N GLU A 38 -1.35 0.61 4.65
CA GLU A 38 -0.91 1.72 5.51
C GLU A 38 0.54 1.44 5.94
N GLY A 39 1.50 1.91 5.14
CA GLY A 39 2.92 1.55 5.30
C GLY A 39 3.48 1.83 6.70
N THR A 40 4.42 0.98 7.14
CA THR A 40 5.04 1.06 8.48
C THR A 40 6.49 1.58 8.42
N PRO A 41 7.10 1.95 9.56
CA PRO A 41 8.53 2.25 9.62
C PRO A 41 9.41 1.10 9.09
N GLU A 42 9.05 -0.17 9.34
CA GLU A 42 9.78 -1.34 8.84
C GLU A 42 9.73 -1.44 7.31
N ASP A 43 8.60 -1.09 6.69
CA ASP A 43 8.49 -1.00 5.23
C ASP A 43 9.46 0.08 4.68
N VAL A 44 9.63 1.19 5.40
CA VAL A 44 10.58 2.25 5.05
C VAL A 44 12.02 1.78 5.23
N GLU A 45 12.34 1.11 6.33
CA GLU A 45 13.68 0.54 6.56
C GLU A 45 14.06 -0.45 5.46
N ALA A 46 13.13 -1.34 5.08
CA ALA A 46 13.33 -2.26 3.96
C ALA A 46 13.53 -1.55 2.62
N ALA A 47 12.96 -0.37 2.44
CA ALA A 47 13.09 0.45 1.23
C ALA A 47 14.40 1.26 1.16
N VAL A 48 14.99 1.59 2.31
CA VAL A 48 16.24 2.38 2.41
C VAL A 48 17.50 1.49 2.37
N ALA A 49 17.38 0.24 2.84
CA ALA A 49 18.50 -0.70 2.98
C ALA A 49 19.21 -1.10 1.69
#